data_AF-C1B6W5-F1
#
_entry.id   AF-C1B6W5-F1
#
_cell.length_a   1.000
_cell.length_b   1.000
_cell.length_c   1.000
_cell.angle_alpha   90.00
_cell.angle_beta   90.00
_cell.angle_gamma   90.00
#
_symmetry.space_group_name_H-M   'P 1'
#
loop_
_entity.id
_entity.type
_entity.pdbx_description
1 polymer ?
#
loop_
_entity_poly.entity_id
_entity_poly.type
_entity_poly.pdbx_seq_one_letter_code
_entity_poly.pdbx_strand_id
1 'polypeptide(L)'
;MRIVVDNVPGEPQIRLEDAGEFGSLHIETADPWHVVSPEHLSALGRPSGAYQVFVDPDTIRALAGERASDESWSAGFEAMIDYADRRGWLSPAGEIRVHIAPTV
;
A
#
# COMPACT_ATOMS: atom_id res chain seq x y z
N MET A 1 3.55 8.25 1.83
CA MET A 1 3.97 6.93 1.32
C MET A 1 2.84 6.47 0.43
N ARG A 2 3.14 6.06 -0.78
CA ARG A 2 2.09 5.71 -1.74
C ARG A 2 2.47 4.48 -2.54
N ILE A 3 1.51 3.59 -2.67
CA ILE A 3 1.60 2.40 -3.51
C ILE A 3 1.01 2.80 -4.86
N VAL A 4 1.87 2.93 -5.87
CA VAL A 4 1.45 3.30 -7.22
C VAL A 4 1.25 2.04 -8.03
N VAL A 5 0.06 1.92 -8.66
CA VAL A 5 -0.28 0.83 -9.56
C VAL A 5 -0.37 1.37 -10.98
N ASP A 6 0.56 0.95 -11.83
CA ASP A 6 0.51 1.19 -13.28
C ASP A 6 -0.17 0.02 -13.98
N ASN A 7 -1.23 0.32 -14.75
CA ASN A 7 -1.91 -0.67 -15.57
C ASN A 7 -1.36 -0.67 -17.00
N VAL A 8 -0.10 -1.07 -17.16
CA VAL A 8 0.49 -1.30 -18.49
C VAL A 8 -0.02 -2.66 -19.00
N PRO A 9 -0.52 -2.76 -20.25
CA PRO A 9 -0.99 -4.02 -20.79
C PRO A 9 0.08 -5.13 -20.70
N GLY A 10 -0.22 -6.20 -19.97
CA GLY A 10 0.62 -7.40 -19.84
C GLY A 10 1.03 -7.72 -18.41
N GLU A 11 1.44 -6.73 -17.61
CA GLU A 11 1.86 -6.92 -16.21
C GLU A 11 1.59 -5.65 -15.38
N PRO A 12 0.86 -5.74 -14.25
CA PRO A 12 0.75 -4.60 -13.34
C PRO A 12 2.12 -4.27 -12.75
N GLN A 13 2.54 -3.00 -12.84
CA GLN A 13 3.71 -2.53 -12.12
C GLN A 13 3.27 -1.88 -10.81
N ILE A 14 3.73 -2.46 -9.71
CA ILE A 14 3.46 -1.98 -8.36
C ILE A 14 4.76 -1.39 -7.82
N ARG A 15 4.70 -0.13 -7.37
CA ARG A 15 5.86 0.59 -6.86
C ARG A 15 5.52 1.28 -5.55
N LEU A 16 6.50 1.39 -4.65
CA LEU A 16 6.39 2.22 -3.46
C LEU A 16 7.10 3.55 -3.71
N GLU A 17 6.33 4.63 -3.74
CA GLU A 17 6.86 5.99 -3.81
C GLU A 17 6.70 6.71 -2.45
N ASP A 18 7.53 7.72 -2.23
CA ASP A 18 7.61 8.47 -0.97
C ASP A 18 7.69 7.54 0.26
N ALA A 19 8.56 6.53 0.17
CA ALA A 19 8.69 5.47 1.16
C ALA A 19 9.08 5.98 2.57
N GLY A 20 9.51 7.22 2.72
CA GLY A 20 9.77 7.85 4.03
C GLY A 20 8.57 8.59 4.64
N GLU A 21 7.48 8.75 3.89
CA GLU A 21 6.30 9.51 4.32
C GLU A 21 5.27 8.61 5.01
N PHE A 22 5.54 8.21 6.25
CA PHE A 22 4.72 7.25 7.00
C PHE A 22 3.33 7.76 7.44
N GLY A 23 3.05 9.06 7.30
CA GLY A 23 1.79 9.66 7.75
C GLY A 23 0.60 9.49 6.82
N SER A 24 0.81 8.99 5.60
CA SER A 24 -0.17 9.09 4.51
C SER A 24 -0.19 7.86 3.60
N LEU A 25 -0.13 6.64 4.14
CA LEU A 25 -0.20 5.43 3.31
C LEU A 25 -1.52 5.34 2.52
N HIS A 26 -1.43 5.29 1.19
CA HIS A 26 -2.55 5.11 0.27
C HIS A 26 -2.11 4.43 -1.04
N ILE A 27 -3.09 3.96 -1.82
CA ILE A 27 -2.89 3.42 -3.17
C ILE A 27 -3.30 4.48 -4.19
N GLU A 28 -2.49 4.71 -5.21
CA GLU A 28 -2.79 5.57 -6.36
C GLU A 28 -2.71 4.76 -7.66
N THR A 29 -3.45 5.21 -8.68
CA THR A 29 -3.31 4.70 -10.04
C THR A 29 -2.43 5.66 -10.82
N ALA A 30 -1.50 5.15 -11.61
CA ALA A 30 -0.64 6.01 -12.42
C ALA A 30 -1.39 6.65 -13.59
N ASP A 31 -2.45 6.00 -14.09
CA ASP A 31 -3.36 6.55 -15.09
C ASP A 31 -4.66 7.01 -14.41
N PRO A 32 -4.95 8.33 -14.37
CA PRO A 32 -6.13 8.85 -13.71
C PRO A 32 -7.44 8.43 -14.38
N TRP A 33 -7.38 8.01 -15.64
CA TRP A 33 -8.54 7.56 -16.42
C TRP A 33 -8.80 6.06 -16.29
N HIS A 34 -7.90 5.32 -15.62
CA HIS A 34 -7.99 3.88 -15.49
C HIS A 34 -8.38 3.46 -14.07
N VAL A 35 -9.58 2.89 -13.94
CA VAL A 35 -10.00 2.24 -12.70
C VAL A 35 -9.14 1.00 -12.49
N VAL A 36 -8.46 0.86 -11.34
CA VAL A 36 -7.71 -0.37 -11.03
C VAL A 36 -8.68 -1.53 -11.00
N SER A 37 -8.47 -2.53 -11.86
CA SER A 37 -9.27 -3.73 -11.82
C SER A 37 -9.00 -4.52 -10.53
N PRO A 38 -10.01 -5.25 -10.00
CA PRO A 38 -9.85 -6.05 -8.78
C PRO A 38 -8.70 -7.07 -8.85
N GLU A 39 -8.35 -7.54 -10.04
CA GLU A 39 -7.24 -8.47 -10.26
C GLU A 39 -5.88 -7.84 -9.92
N HIS A 40 -5.65 -6.57 -10.29
CA HIS A 40 -4.42 -5.84 -9.95
C HIS A 40 -4.34 -5.53 -8.46
N LEU A 41 -5.48 -5.21 -7.83
CA LEU A 41 -5.54 -5.03 -6.38
C LEU A 41 -5.30 -6.34 -5.63
N SER A 42 -5.66 -7.48 -6.22
CA SER A 42 -5.44 -8.80 -5.60
C SER A 42 -3.95 -9.18 -5.54
N ALA A 43 -3.12 -8.61 -6.41
CA ALA A 43 -1.66 -8.77 -6.34
C ALA A 43 -1.03 -7.98 -5.18
N LEU A 44 -1.71 -6.93 -4.71
CA LEU A 44 -1.29 -6.14 -3.55
C LEU A 44 -1.74 -6.73 -2.22
N GLY A 45 -2.86 -7.43 -2.21
CA GLY A 45 -3.46 -7.96 -1.00
C GLY A 45 -4.92 -8.30 -1.22
N ARG A 46 -5.72 -8.21 -0.17
CA ARG A 46 -7.13 -8.62 -0.20
C ARG A 46 -8.04 -7.40 -0.35
N PRO A 47 -8.75 -7.24 -1.49
CA PRO A 47 -9.72 -6.16 -1.65
C PRO A 47 -10.81 -6.19 -0.57
N SER A 48 -11.23 -5.00 -0.09
CA SER A 48 -12.29 -4.85 0.90
C SER A 48 -13.15 -3.62 0.58
N GLY A 49 -14.38 -3.86 0.13
CA GLY A 49 -15.25 -2.78 -0.34
C GLY A 49 -14.75 -2.18 -1.66
N ALA A 50 -15.22 -0.97 -1.99
CA ALA A 50 -14.97 -0.35 -3.29
C ALA A 50 -13.62 0.40 -3.39
N TYR A 51 -13.06 0.84 -2.27
CA TYR A 51 -11.91 1.76 -2.25
C TYR A 51 -10.86 1.39 -1.20
N GLN A 52 -10.80 0.13 -0.77
CA GLN A 52 -9.84 -0.30 0.24
C GLN A 52 -9.27 -1.68 -0.11
N VAL A 53 -8.01 -1.88 0.29
CA VAL A 53 -7.30 -3.15 0.20
C VAL A 53 -6.64 -3.40 1.55
N PHE A 54 -6.78 -4.61 2.07
CA PHE A 54 -5.95 -5.09 3.16
C PHE A 54 -4.62 -5.57 2.58
N VAL A 55 -3.53 -4.91 2.96
CA VAL A 55 -2.18 -5.18 2.44
C VAL A 55 -1.35 -5.79 3.58
N ASP A 56 -0.63 -6.86 3.29
CA ASP A 56 0.31 -7.42 4.26
C ASP A 56 1.48 -6.43 4.47
N PRO A 57 1.86 -6.08 5.71
CA PRO A 57 3.03 -5.24 5.96
C PRO A 57 4.31 -5.73 5.27
N ASP A 58 4.48 -7.05 5.10
CA ASP A 58 5.62 -7.64 4.40
C ASP A 58 5.58 -7.37 2.89
N THR A 59 4.39 -7.23 2.28
CA THR A 59 4.26 -6.76 0.89
C THR A 59 4.81 -5.33 0.76
N ILE A 60 4.53 -4.46 1.74
CA ILE A 60 5.04 -3.07 1.71
C ILE A 60 6.56 -3.05 1.90
N ARG A 61 7.10 -3.89 2.81
CA ARG A 61 8.55 -4.06 2.98
C ARG A 61 9.22 -4.56 1.71
N ALA A 62 8.62 -5.54 1.03
CA ALA A 62 9.13 -6.04 -0.24
C ALA A 62 9.19 -4.93 -1.31
N LEU A 63 8.15 -4.09 -1.39
CA LEU A 63 8.12 -2.95 -2.31
C LEU A 63 9.12 -1.85 -1.94
N ALA A 64 9.45 -1.68 -0.66
CA ALA A 64 10.49 -0.75 -0.21
C ALA A 64 11.91 -1.19 -0.60
N GLY A 65 12.10 -2.48 -0.89
CA GLY A 65 13.37 -3.06 -1.31
C GLY A 65 14.47 -2.84 -0.27
N GLU A 66 15.65 -2.37 -0.70
CA GLU A 66 16.80 -2.14 0.18
C GLU A 66 16.52 -1.16 1.33
N ARG A 67 15.55 -0.25 1.18
CA ARG A 67 15.15 0.67 2.25
C ARG A 67 14.57 -0.06 3.46
N ALA A 68 13.96 -1.22 3.26
CA ALA A 68 13.43 -2.03 4.36
C ALA A 68 14.54 -2.55 5.30
N SER A 69 15.80 -2.55 4.86
CA SER A 69 16.95 -2.92 5.68
C SER A 69 17.53 -1.75 6.48
N ASP A 70 17.08 -0.52 6.22
CA ASP A 70 17.49 0.65 7.00
C ASP A 70 16.75 0.66 8.35
N GLU A 71 17.50 0.81 9.44
CA GLU A 71 16.96 0.76 10.80
C GLU A 71 16.01 1.94 11.08
N SER A 72 16.31 3.12 10.54
CA SER A 72 15.46 4.31 10.71
C SER A 72 14.16 4.19 9.92
N TRP A 73 14.21 3.60 8.73
CA TRP A 73 13.03 3.28 7.95
C TRP A 73 12.18 2.23 8.65
N SER A 74 12.80 1.16 9.17
CA SER A 74 12.11 0.08 9.89
C SER A 74 11.39 0.61 11.12
N ALA A 75 12.04 1.45 11.92
CA ALA A 75 11.43 2.09 13.08
C ALA A 75 10.26 3.01 12.69
N GLY A 76 10.40 3.78 11.60
CA GLY A 76 9.32 4.61 11.07
C GLY A 76 8.12 3.80 10.58
N PHE A 77 8.38 2.68 9.92
CA PHE A 77 7.37 1.76 9.44
C PHE A 77 6.65 1.06 10.60
N GLU A 78 7.37 0.58 11.62
CA GLU A 78 6.77 0.00 12.83
C GLU A 78 5.87 1.01 13.55
N ALA A 79 6.32 2.25 13.71
CA ALA A 79 5.51 3.31 14.30
C ALA A 79 4.21 3.60 13.51
N MET A 80 4.26 3.47 12.18
CA MET A 80 3.08 3.56 11.32
C MET A 80 2.11 2.39 11.56
N ILE A 81 2.61 1.16 11.66
CA ILE A 81 1.79 -0.03 11.94
C ILE A 81 1.14 0.07 13.33
N ASP A 82 1.89 0.46 14.35
CA ASP A 82 1.37 0.68 15.71
C ASP A 82 0.29 1.77 15.76
N TYR A 83 0.46 2.83 14.95
CA TYR A 83 -0.57 3.85 14.81
C TYR A 83 -1.83 3.29 14.13
N ALA A 84 -1.67 2.51 13.05
CA ALA A 84 -2.79 1.87 12.37
C ALA A 84 -3.57 0.91 13.29
N ASP A 85 -2.87 0.13 14.12
CA ASP A 85 -3.48 -0.77 15.10
C ASP A 85 -4.33 0.00 16.13
N ARG A 86 -3.77 1.06 16.73
CA ARG A 86 -4.50 1.93 17.67
C ARG A 86 -5.75 2.57 17.06
N ARG A 87 -5.80 2.70 15.73
CA ARG A 87 -6.94 3.23 14.99
C ARG A 87 -7.93 2.15 14.54
N GLY A 88 -7.65 0.87 14.81
CA GLY A 88 -8.44 -0.26 14.36
C GLY A 88 -8.38 -0.44 12.83
N TRP A 89 -7.23 -0.11 12.23
CA TRP A 89 -7.02 -0.21 10.79
C TRP A 89 -6.30 -1.49 10.38
N LEU A 90 -5.89 -2.32 11.33
CA LEU A 90 -5.39 -3.66 11.06
C LEU A 90 -6.53 -4.67 11.02
N SER A 91 -6.43 -5.65 10.12
CA SER A 91 -7.26 -6.84 10.14
C SER A 91 -6.85 -7.76 11.31
N PRO A 92 -7.68 -8.73 11.72
CA PRO A 92 -7.27 -9.75 12.70
C PRO A 92 -6.04 -10.57 12.29
N ALA A 93 -5.70 -10.60 10.99
CA ALA A 93 -4.52 -11.26 10.46
C ALA A 93 -3.27 -10.36 10.43
N GLY A 94 -3.38 -9.08 10.84
CA GLY A 94 -2.28 -8.11 10.83
C GLY A 94 -2.15 -7.32 9.51
N GLU A 95 -3.04 -7.51 8.55
CA GLU A 95 -3.03 -6.75 7.29
C GLU A 95 -3.46 -5.30 7.54
N ILE A 96 -2.74 -4.32 6.98
CA ILE A 96 -3.10 -2.91 7.10
C ILE A 96 -4.17 -2.54 6.06
N ARG A 97 -5.23 -1.85 6.51
CA ARG A 97 -6.26 -1.30 5.63
C ARG A 97 -5.76 -0.05 4.94
N VAL A 98 -5.52 -0.14 3.64
CA VAL A 98 -5.07 0.96 2.78
C VAL A 98 -6.22 1.42 1.90
N HIS A 99 -6.42 2.74 1.81
CA HIS A 99 -7.44 3.32 0.95
C HIS A 99 -6.87 3.61 -0.45
N ILE A 100 -7.72 3.50 -1.46
CA ILE A 100 -7.42 3.89 -2.84
C ILE A 100 -7.82 5.36 -2.98
N ALA A 101 -6.85 6.23 -3.29
CA ALA A 101 -7.12 7.63 -3.53
C ALA A 101 -7.95 7.80 -4.81
N PRO A 102 -8.98 8.66 -4.80
CA PRO A 102 -9.69 9.00 -6.02
C PRO A 102 -8.75 9.75 -6.97
N THR A 103 -8.73 9.35 -8.23
CA THR A 103 -8.05 10.11 -9.28
C THR A 103 -8.81 11.42 -9.53
N VAL A 104 -8.09 12.53 -9.40
CA VAL A 104 -8.61 13.89 -9.66
C VAL A 104 -8.61 14.23 -11.14
#